data_AF-A0A7J9WAH8-F1
#
_entry.id   AF-A0A7J9WAH8-F1
#
_cell.length_a   1.000
_cell.length_b   1.000
_cell.length_c   1.000
_cell.angle_alpha   90.00
_cell.angle_beta   90.00
_cell.angle_gamma   90.00
#
_symmetry.space_group_name_H-M   'P 1'
#
loop_
_entity.id
_entity.type
_entity.pdbx_description
1 polymer ?
#
loop_
_entity_poly.entity_id
_entity_poly.type
_entity_poly.pdbx_seq_one_letter_code
_entity_poly.pdbx_strand_id
1 'polypeptide(L)'
;APLCASPAFNDGALCVGATDSFEAKAWYSNLTVKPDLLAVAAPGGQGALLCEEDVVSTVPPGTETVCGDDTVGYDYYAGTSMAAPHVSGVAALLSAQGRTNAQIYDVLTSTARMPLTGARGVYDPAYGYGIVDAAAAVATSTGSGTAEPPADEKPKGGSNARGGGPKKDKKQPR
;
A
#
# COMPACT_ATOMS: atom_id res chain seq x y z
N ALA A 1 -3.13 -18.34 -4.51
CA ALA A 1 -2.26 -17.32 -5.14
C ALA A 1 -1.12 -16.99 -4.17
N PRO A 2 0.09 -16.67 -4.63
CA PRO A 2 1.18 -16.27 -3.75
C PRO A 2 0.90 -14.90 -3.12
N LEU A 3 1.70 -14.52 -2.12
CA LEU A 3 1.62 -13.24 -1.42
C LEU A 3 2.07 -12.09 -2.35
N CYS A 4 2.09 -10.84 -1.85
CA CYS A 4 2.70 -9.73 -2.57
C CYS A 4 4.14 -10.10 -2.97
N ALA A 5 4.53 -9.84 -4.21
CA ALA A 5 5.87 -10.12 -4.70
C ALA A 5 6.74 -8.86 -4.66
N SER A 6 8.06 -9.01 -4.74
CA SER A 6 8.96 -7.86 -4.90
C SER A 6 8.64 -7.10 -6.20
N PRO A 7 8.59 -5.75 -6.21
CA PRO A 7 8.95 -4.84 -5.11
C PRO A 7 7.81 -4.51 -4.12
N ALA A 8 6.57 -4.94 -4.39
CA ALA A 8 5.41 -4.68 -3.53
C ALA A 8 5.51 -5.32 -2.12
N PHE A 9 6.35 -6.35 -1.95
CA PHE A 9 6.62 -6.96 -0.65
C PHE A 9 7.59 -6.14 0.23
N ASN A 10 8.30 -5.16 -0.34
CA ASN A 10 9.29 -4.39 0.39
C ASN A 10 8.66 -3.46 1.42
N ASP A 11 9.40 -3.15 2.48
CA ASP A 11 8.97 -2.20 3.51
C ASP A 11 8.69 -0.82 2.91
N GLY A 12 7.56 -0.22 3.30
CA GLY A 12 7.13 1.09 2.80
C GLY A 12 6.54 1.09 1.38
N ALA A 13 6.56 -0.04 0.65
CA ALA A 13 5.82 -0.16 -0.60
C ALA A 13 4.35 -0.55 -0.32
N LEU A 14 3.41 0.16 -0.96
CA LEU A 14 2.00 -0.20 -0.93
C LEU A 14 1.74 -1.32 -1.94
N CYS A 15 1.31 -2.48 -1.46
CA CYS A 15 0.94 -3.59 -2.35
C CYS A 15 -0.45 -3.35 -2.95
N VAL A 16 -0.56 -3.49 -4.28
CA VAL A 16 -1.82 -3.26 -5.01
C VAL A 16 -2.27 -4.55 -5.69
N GLY A 17 -3.42 -5.07 -5.26
CA GLY A 17 -4.14 -6.15 -5.92
C GLY A 17 -5.05 -5.65 -7.03
N ALA A 18 -5.41 -6.55 -7.96
CA ALA A 18 -6.33 -6.24 -9.05
C ALA A 18 -7.72 -6.85 -8.82
N THR A 19 -8.77 -6.10 -9.16
CA THR A 19 -10.15 -6.58 -9.27
C THR A 19 -10.67 -6.47 -10.70
N ASP A 20 -11.64 -7.32 -11.04
CA ASP A 20 -12.41 -7.21 -12.29
C ASP A 20 -13.56 -6.19 -12.17
N SER A 21 -14.36 -6.07 -13.24
CA SER A 21 -15.52 -5.18 -13.32
C SER A 21 -16.66 -5.56 -12.36
N PHE A 22 -16.69 -6.80 -11.87
CA PHE A 22 -17.61 -7.27 -10.83
C PHE A 22 -17.04 -7.06 -9.41
N GLU A 23 -15.91 -6.37 -9.29
CA GLU A 23 -15.17 -6.14 -8.05
C GLU A 23 -14.61 -7.42 -7.40
N ALA A 24 -14.62 -8.54 -8.10
CA ALA A 24 -14.01 -9.77 -7.63
C ALA A 24 -12.50 -9.68 -7.78
N LYS A 25 -11.74 -10.29 -6.86
CA LYS A 25 -10.28 -10.40 -7.00
C LYS A 25 -9.96 -11.08 -8.33
N ALA A 26 -9.25 -10.36 -9.21
CA ALA A 26 -8.89 -10.87 -10.52
C ALA A 26 -8.10 -12.18 -10.40
N TRP A 27 -8.38 -13.14 -11.28
CA TRP A 27 -7.86 -14.50 -11.15
C TRP A 27 -6.32 -14.56 -11.21
N TYR A 28 -5.70 -13.67 -11.99
CA TYR A 28 -4.25 -13.53 -12.13
C TYR A 28 -3.60 -12.79 -10.95
N SER A 29 -4.37 -12.05 -10.13
CA SER A 29 -3.82 -11.26 -9.04
C SER A 29 -3.33 -12.16 -7.89
N ASN A 30 -2.13 -11.85 -7.40
CA ASN A 30 -1.64 -12.36 -6.13
C ASN A 30 -2.53 -11.93 -4.96
N LEU A 31 -2.37 -12.59 -3.82
CA LEU A 31 -2.95 -12.13 -2.56
C LEU A 31 -2.24 -10.86 -2.11
N THR A 32 -3.01 -9.93 -1.58
CA THR A 32 -2.56 -8.63 -1.06
C THR A 32 -1.98 -8.76 0.34
N VAL A 33 -1.12 -9.76 0.57
CA VAL A 33 -0.58 -10.10 1.89
C VAL A 33 0.91 -9.77 1.99
N LYS A 34 1.27 -9.01 3.02
CA LYS A 34 2.65 -8.68 3.42
C LYS A 34 2.72 -8.37 4.93
N PRO A 35 3.90 -8.37 5.59
CA PRO A 35 4.00 -8.28 7.05
C PRO A 35 3.44 -7.00 7.68
N ASP A 36 3.58 -5.85 7.02
CA ASP A 36 3.09 -4.54 7.51
C ASP A 36 1.60 -4.29 7.16
N LEU A 37 0.95 -5.26 6.51
CA LEU A 37 -0.43 -5.18 6.01
C LEU A 37 -0.72 -3.99 5.09
N LEU A 38 0.32 -3.33 4.57
CA LEU A 38 0.18 -2.15 3.72
C LEU A 38 -0.24 -2.56 2.30
N ALA A 39 -1.53 -2.83 2.14
CA ALA A 39 -2.10 -3.31 0.89
C ALA A 39 -3.54 -2.84 0.65
N VAL A 40 -3.86 -2.62 -0.62
CA VAL A 40 -5.19 -2.27 -1.14
C VAL A 40 -5.43 -2.97 -2.47
N ALA A 41 -6.63 -2.88 -3.00
CA ALA A 41 -6.98 -3.32 -4.35
C ALA A 41 -7.47 -2.15 -5.21
N ALA A 42 -7.45 -2.33 -6.53
CA ALA A 42 -8.02 -1.39 -7.48
C ALA A 42 -8.44 -2.12 -8.77
N PRO A 43 -9.25 -1.47 -9.64
CA PRO A 43 -9.63 -2.04 -10.93
C PRO A 43 -8.40 -2.35 -11.78
N GLY A 44 -8.23 -3.63 -12.10
CA GLY A 44 -7.15 -4.12 -12.95
C GLY A 44 -7.64 -4.86 -14.20
N GLY A 45 -8.94 -5.07 -14.36
CA GLY A 45 -9.51 -5.79 -15.49
C GLY A 45 -9.66 -7.29 -15.23
N GLN A 46 -10.47 -7.95 -16.04
CA GLN A 46 -10.76 -9.37 -15.94
C GLN A 46 -9.65 -10.24 -16.54
N GLY A 47 -8.96 -9.76 -17.59
CA GLY A 47 -7.96 -10.51 -18.34
C GLY A 47 -8.55 -11.78 -18.97
N ALA A 48 -9.79 -11.68 -19.44
CA ALA A 48 -10.56 -12.76 -20.06
C ALA A 48 -10.64 -12.56 -21.58
N LEU A 49 -11.47 -13.36 -22.25
CA LEU A 49 -11.62 -13.32 -23.71
C LEU A 49 -12.32 -12.05 -24.24
N LEU A 50 -13.03 -11.32 -23.38
CA LEU A 50 -13.76 -10.11 -23.74
C LEU A 50 -12.99 -8.89 -23.23
N CYS A 51 -12.72 -7.97 -24.15
CA CYS A 51 -11.85 -6.83 -23.91
C CYS A 51 -12.53 -5.69 -23.16
N GLU A 52 -13.86 -5.56 -23.30
CA GLU A 52 -14.60 -4.44 -22.71
C GLU A 52 -14.61 -4.46 -21.17
N GLU A 53 -14.20 -5.57 -20.57
CA GLU A 53 -14.10 -5.78 -19.11
C GLU A 53 -12.71 -5.42 -18.55
N ASP A 54 -11.78 -4.98 -19.41
CA ASP A 54 -10.42 -4.60 -19.07
C ASP A 54 -10.22 -3.07 -19.04
N VAL A 55 -9.06 -2.63 -18.52
CA VAL A 55 -8.79 -1.20 -18.32
C VAL A 55 -8.31 -0.56 -19.63
N VAL A 56 -9.06 0.43 -20.10
CA VAL A 56 -8.66 1.26 -21.25
C VAL A 56 -7.34 1.98 -20.93
N SER A 57 -6.35 1.75 -21.78
CA SER A 57 -5.00 2.24 -21.64
C SER A 57 -4.53 2.91 -22.92
N THR A 58 -3.72 3.95 -22.80
CA THR A 58 -3.10 4.61 -23.95
C THR A 58 -2.00 3.73 -24.54
N VAL A 59 -2.00 3.55 -25.86
CA VAL A 59 -0.94 2.88 -26.61
C VAL A 59 -0.43 3.81 -27.73
N PRO A 60 0.86 3.77 -28.07
CA PRO A 60 1.34 4.52 -29.23
C PRO A 60 0.62 4.07 -30.52
N PRO A 61 0.16 4.99 -31.37
CA PRO A 61 -0.44 4.60 -32.65
C PRO A 61 0.52 3.72 -33.48
N GLY A 62 -0.02 2.68 -34.10
CA GLY A 62 0.74 1.70 -34.88
C GLY A 62 1.43 0.60 -34.07
N THR A 63 1.18 0.50 -32.76
CA THR A 63 1.52 -0.71 -32.00
C THR A 63 0.49 -1.81 -32.22
N GLU A 64 0.92 -3.07 -32.17
CA GLU A 64 -0.01 -4.20 -32.15
C GLU A 64 -0.97 -4.05 -30.96
N THR A 65 -2.26 -4.00 -31.27
CA THR A 65 -3.34 -3.95 -30.29
C THR A 65 -3.96 -5.33 -30.14
N VAL A 66 -4.42 -5.63 -28.94
CA VAL A 66 -5.16 -6.87 -28.65
C VAL A 66 -6.63 -6.68 -28.99
N CYS A 67 -7.18 -5.51 -28.66
CA CYS A 67 -8.61 -5.23 -28.68
C CYS A 67 -8.96 -3.85 -29.26
N GLY A 68 -8.02 -2.90 -29.18
CA GLY A 68 -8.12 -1.58 -29.77
C GLY A 68 -7.88 -1.61 -31.28
N ASP A 69 -8.17 -0.48 -31.91
CA ASP A 69 -7.78 -0.23 -33.29
C ASP A 69 -6.39 0.47 -33.26
N ASP A 70 -5.47 0.00 -34.11
CA ASP A 70 -4.07 0.42 -34.16
C ASP A 70 -3.92 1.91 -34.52
N THR A 71 -4.97 2.54 -35.04
CA THR A 71 -5.04 3.96 -35.36
C THR A 71 -5.52 4.84 -34.20
N VAL A 72 -6.20 4.27 -33.18
CA VAL A 72 -6.89 5.06 -32.14
C VAL A 72 -6.05 5.37 -30.91
N GLY A 73 -4.84 4.79 -30.78
CA GLY A 73 -3.93 5.10 -29.66
C GLY A 73 -4.45 4.68 -28.27
N TYR A 74 -5.45 3.80 -28.23
CA TYR A 74 -5.98 3.19 -27.02
C TYR A 74 -6.20 1.69 -27.24
N ASP A 75 -6.01 0.92 -26.17
CA ASP A 75 -6.26 -0.52 -26.12
C ASP A 75 -6.75 -0.93 -24.73
N TYR A 76 -7.24 -2.15 -24.59
CA TYR A 76 -7.71 -2.71 -23.33
C TYR A 76 -6.66 -3.64 -22.74
N TYR A 77 -6.29 -3.42 -21.48
CA TYR A 77 -5.34 -4.27 -20.77
C TYR A 77 -5.83 -4.69 -19.38
N ALA A 78 -5.49 -5.92 -19.03
CA ALA A 78 -5.62 -6.43 -17.68
C ALA A 78 -4.27 -6.53 -16.96
N GLY A 79 -4.27 -6.25 -15.67
CA GLY A 79 -3.14 -6.53 -14.80
C GLY A 79 -3.14 -5.74 -13.50
N THR A 80 -2.34 -6.19 -12.55
CA THR A 80 -1.98 -5.38 -11.39
C THR A 80 -1.23 -4.11 -11.78
N SER A 81 -0.55 -4.12 -12.94
CA SER A 81 0.02 -2.92 -13.57
C SER A 81 -1.03 -1.87 -13.96
N MET A 82 -2.29 -2.26 -14.19
CA MET A 82 -3.41 -1.34 -14.46
C MET A 82 -4.15 -0.95 -13.17
N ALA A 83 -4.13 -1.80 -12.15
CA ALA A 83 -4.60 -1.44 -10.81
C ALA A 83 -3.69 -0.39 -10.12
N ALA A 84 -2.37 -0.54 -10.23
CA ALA A 84 -1.39 0.36 -9.63
C ALA A 84 -1.57 1.86 -9.99
N PRO A 85 -1.78 2.27 -11.27
CA PRO A 85 -1.95 3.67 -11.63
C PRO A 85 -3.21 4.28 -11.00
N HIS A 86 -4.30 3.54 -10.83
CA HIS A 86 -5.49 4.01 -10.11
C HIS A 86 -5.13 4.41 -8.68
N VAL A 87 -4.42 3.55 -7.95
CA VAL A 87 -3.98 3.85 -6.57
C VAL A 87 -3.00 5.02 -6.52
N SER A 88 -2.04 5.07 -7.46
CA SER A 88 -1.06 6.16 -7.53
C SER A 88 -1.72 7.51 -7.86
N GLY A 89 -2.78 7.52 -8.66
CA GLY A 89 -3.57 8.71 -8.97
C GLY A 89 -4.27 9.27 -7.72
N VAL A 90 -4.88 8.40 -6.92
CA VAL A 90 -5.48 8.81 -5.64
C VAL A 90 -4.42 9.29 -4.66
N ALA A 91 -3.28 8.62 -4.57
CA ALA A 91 -2.14 9.06 -3.76
C ALA A 91 -1.65 10.46 -4.20
N ALA A 92 -1.59 10.75 -5.49
CA ALA A 92 -1.22 12.06 -6.02
C ALA A 92 -2.23 13.16 -5.64
N LEU A 93 -3.54 12.86 -5.69
CA LEU A 93 -4.58 13.79 -5.21
C LEU A 93 -4.41 14.10 -3.71
N LEU A 94 -4.14 13.08 -2.90
CA LEU A 94 -3.90 13.26 -1.47
C LEU A 94 -2.61 14.04 -1.19
N SER A 95 -1.56 13.81 -1.97
CA SER A 95 -0.30 14.56 -1.92
C SER A 95 -0.51 16.03 -2.29
N ALA A 96 -1.34 16.32 -3.30
CA ALA A 96 -1.69 17.69 -3.69
C ALA A 96 -2.44 18.46 -2.58
N GLN A 97 -3.06 17.75 -1.63
CA GLN A 97 -3.66 18.34 -0.42
C GLN A 97 -2.64 18.53 0.72
N GLY A 98 -1.34 18.34 0.48
CA GLY A 98 -0.26 18.56 1.44
C GLY A 98 -0.06 17.41 2.44
N ARG A 99 -0.59 16.21 2.17
CA ARG A 99 -0.39 15.05 3.04
C ARG A 99 1.02 14.46 2.92
N THR A 100 1.53 13.98 4.05
CA THR A 100 2.76 13.16 4.10
C THR A 100 2.49 11.75 3.58
N ASN A 101 3.53 11.00 3.23
CA ASN A 101 3.38 9.60 2.78
C ASN A 101 2.63 8.73 3.79
N ALA A 102 2.92 8.89 5.09
CA ALA A 102 2.21 8.16 6.15
C ALA A 102 0.72 8.48 6.15
N GLN A 103 0.36 9.77 6.09
CA GLN A 103 -1.04 10.20 6.00
C GLN A 103 -1.72 9.70 4.71
N ILE A 104 -1.00 9.60 3.59
CA ILE A 104 -1.52 9.05 2.35
C ILE A 104 -1.85 7.57 2.52
N TYR A 105 -0.94 6.78 3.12
CA TYR A 105 -1.19 5.36 3.39
C TYR A 105 -2.36 5.16 4.36
N ASP A 106 -2.43 5.95 5.44
CA ASP A 106 -3.52 5.90 6.39
C ASP A 106 -4.86 6.20 5.72
N VAL A 107 -4.94 7.23 4.87
CA VAL A 107 -6.17 7.57 4.15
C VAL A 107 -6.53 6.50 3.13
N LEU A 108 -5.58 6.03 2.31
CA LEU A 108 -5.84 4.98 1.31
C LEU A 108 -6.38 3.70 1.95
N THR A 109 -5.79 3.27 3.06
CA THR A 109 -6.21 2.05 3.78
C THR A 109 -7.49 2.25 4.58
N SER A 110 -7.68 3.38 5.25
CA SER A 110 -8.90 3.62 6.06
C SER A 110 -10.14 3.94 5.23
N THR A 111 -9.98 4.45 4.00
CA THR A 111 -11.10 4.83 3.12
C THR A 111 -11.41 3.82 2.03
N ALA A 112 -10.48 2.90 1.74
CA ALA A 112 -10.73 1.76 0.87
C ALA A 112 -11.93 0.95 1.38
N ARG A 113 -12.74 0.45 0.44
CA ARG A 113 -13.99 -0.25 0.74
C ARG A 113 -13.90 -1.72 0.36
N MET A 114 -14.46 -2.58 1.20
CA MET A 114 -14.69 -3.96 0.84
C MET A 114 -15.75 -4.05 -0.26
N PRO A 115 -15.55 -4.91 -1.28
CA PRO A 115 -16.60 -5.22 -2.23
C PRO A 115 -17.79 -5.86 -1.50
N LEU A 116 -19.00 -5.69 -2.07
CA LEU A 116 -20.29 -6.16 -1.57
C LEU A 116 -20.79 -5.55 -0.25
N THR A 117 -19.92 -5.39 0.75
CA THR A 117 -20.30 -4.90 2.09
C THR A 117 -20.10 -3.41 2.28
N GLY A 118 -19.16 -2.80 1.52
CA GLY A 118 -18.77 -1.40 1.71
C GLY A 118 -18.06 -1.12 3.03
N ALA A 119 -17.71 -2.15 3.81
CA ALA A 119 -16.98 -2.01 5.07
C ALA A 119 -15.59 -1.39 4.80
N ARG A 120 -15.10 -0.58 5.75
CA ARG A 120 -13.82 0.12 5.66
C ARG A 120 -12.97 -0.16 6.90
N GLY A 121 -11.64 -0.09 6.76
CA GLY A 121 -10.71 -0.36 7.87
C GLY A 121 -10.62 -1.83 8.29
N VAL A 122 -11.20 -2.74 7.50
CA VAL A 122 -11.09 -4.19 7.70
C VAL A 122 -10.14 -4.73 6.64
N TYR A 123 -9.20 -5.57 7.06
CA TYR A 123 -8.25 -6.20 6.16
C TYR A 123 -8.76 -7.56 5.68
N ASP A 124 -8.59 -7.83 4.39
CA ASP A 124 -8.89 -9.11 3.74
C ASP A 124 -7.69 -9.58 2.89
N PRO A 125 -7.29 -10.87 2.94
CA PRO A 125 -6.16 -11.36 2.15
C PRO A 125 -6.29 -11.23 0.62
N ALA A 126 -7.50 -11.11 0.09
CA ALA A 126 -7.76 -10.93 -1.34
C ALA A 126 -7.78 -9.45 -1.77
N TYR A 127 -8.16 -8.52 -0.87
CA TYR A 127 -8.38 -7.11 -1.20
C TYR A 127 -7.50 -6.11 -0.41
N GLY A 128 -6.74 -6.58 0.56
CA GLY A 128 -6.02 -5.75 1.52
C GLY A 128 -7.05 -5.01 2.37
N TYR A 129 -6.88 -3.71 2.56
CA TYR A 129 -7.90 -2.88 3.19
C TYR A 129 -9.11 -2.55 2.28
N GLY A 130 -9.08 -2.96 1.01
CA GLY A 130 -10.20 -2.85 0.09
C GLY A 130 -9.88 -2.20 -1.23
N ILE A 131 -10.92 -2.02 -2.05
CA ILE A 131 -10.84 -1.28 -3.30
C ILE A 131 -10.73 0.21 -2.96
N VAL A 132 -9.71 0.87 -3.49
CA VAL A 132 -9.49 2.30 -3.28
C VAL A 132 -10.70 3.12 -3.73
N ASP A 133 -11.16 4.02 -2.87
CA ASP A 133 -12.28 4.93 -3.11
C ASP A 133 -11.76 6.37 -3.16
N ALA A 134 -11.57 6.89 -4.37
CA ALA A 134 -11.01 8.22 -4.57
C ALA A 134 -11.85 9.32 -3.91
N ALA A 135 -13.19 9.21 -3.98
CA ALA A 135 -14.10 10.21 -3.44
C ALA A 135 -14.04 10.23 -1.90
N ALA A 136 -14.05 9.05 -1.27
CA ALA A 136 -13.90 8.96 0.18
C ALA A 136 -12.51 9.44 0.64
N ALA A 137 -11.46 9.09 -0.08
CA ALA A 137 -10.08 9.48 0.24
C ALA A 137 -9.91 11.01 0.25
N VAL A 138 -10.31 11.69 -0.83
CA VAL A 138 -10.13 13.15 -0.97
C VAL A 138 -11.05 13.97 -0.06
N ALA A 139 -12.14 13.38 0.43
CA ALA A 139 -13.08 14.03 1.35
C ALA A 139 -12.57 14.03 2.81
N THR A 140 -11.53 13.24 3.14
CA THR A 140 -10.93 13.28 4.48
C THR A 140 -10.34 14.66 4.76
N SER A 141 -10.51 15.19 5.98
CA SER A 141 -9.85 16.44 6.37
C SER A 141 -8.37 16.20 6.65
N THR A 142 -7.52 17.18 6.38
CA THR A 142 -6.06 17.12 6.62
C THR A 142 -5.68 17.18 8.11
N GLY A 143 -6.66 17.19 9.02
CA GLY A 143 -6.46 17.31 10.45
C GLY A 143 -7.03 16.13 11.22
N SER A 144 -6.30 15.00 11.24
CA SER A 144 -6.50 13.96 12.28
C SER A 144 -5.43 12.87 12.36
N GLY A 145 -4.24 13.07 11.78
CA GLY A 145 -3.08 12.24 12.11
C GLY A 145 -2.36 12.84 13.30
N THR A 146 -2.65 12.39 14.53
CA THR A 146 -1.72 12.58 15.63
C THR A 146 -0.43 11.89 15.23
N ALA A 147 0.59 12.68 14.86
CA ALA A 147 1.96 12.21 14.83
C ALA A 147 2.27 11.71 16.24
N GLU A 148 2.31 10.39 16.42
CA GLU A 148 2.89 9.81 17.62
C GLU A 148 4.36 10.23 17.63
N PRO A 149 4.86 10.90 18.70
CA PRO A 149 6.27 11.24 18.79
C PRO A 149 7.12 9.97 18.70
N PRO A 150 8.32 10.01 18.07
CA PRO A 150 9.19 8.85 18.05
C PRO A 150 9.49 8.42 19.49
N ALA A 151 9.25 7.14 19.78
CA ALA A 151 9.52 6.53 21.07
C ALA A 151 10.98 6.78 21.48
N ASP A 152 11.16 7.30 22.70
CA ASP A 152 12.46 7.54 23.31
C ASP A 152 13.40 6.34 23.17
N GLU A 153 14.54 6.54 22.49
CA GLU A 153 15.66 5.62 22.55
C GLU A 153 16.12 5.49 24.01
N LYS A 154 15.87 4.33 24.60
CA LYS A 154 16.42 3.93 25.89
C LYS A 154 17.96 4.10 25.86
N PRO A 155 18.58 4.82 26.81
CA PRO A 155 20.03 4.98 26.81
C PRO A 155 20.74 3.64 27.00
N LYS A 156 21.65 3.30 26.08
CA LYS A 156 22.61 2.20 26.23
C LYS A 156 23.57 2.56 27.36
N GLY A 157 23.37 1.98 28.54
CA GLY A 157 24.27 2.09 29.68
C GLY A 157 25.63 1.46 29.36
N GLY A 158 26.62 2.29 29.10
CA GLY A 158 28.03 1.92 29.04
C GLY A 158 28.71 2.24 30.36
N SER A 159 29.26 1.23 31.02
CA SER A 159 30.20 1.42 32.13
C SER A 159 31.34 0.41 31.99
N ASN A 160 32.38 0.80 31.25
CA ASN A 160 33.70 0.16 31.34
C ASN A 160 34.58 1.06 32.21
N ALA A 161 34.61 0.79 33.52
CA ALA A 161 35.53 1.43 34.45
C ALA A 161 36.84 0.63 34.51
N ARG A 162 37.92 1.23 34.03
CA ARG A 162 39.28 0.69 34.03
C ARG A 162 40.13 1.42 35.08
N GLY A 163 40.50 0.68 36.13
CA GLY A 163 41.82 0.77 36.79
C GLY A 163 42.01 1.79 37.93
N GLY A 164 42.61 1.33 39.05
CA GLY A 164 43.38 2.24 39.90
C GLY A 164 43.60 1.94 41.39
N GLY A 165 43.96 0.72 41.81
CA GLY A 165 44.93 0.49 42.92
C GLY A 165 44.59 0.85 44.40
N PRO A 166 45.40 0.41 45.38
CA PRO A 166 44.88 -0.26 46.60
C PRO A 166 45.35 0.34 47.95
N LYS A 167 44.56 0.25 49.04
CA LYS A 167 45.01 0.24 50.47
C LYS A 167 43.93 -0.41 51.38
N LYS A 168 44.18 -1.60 51.95
CA LYS A 168 44.65 -1.91 53.32
C LYS A 168 43.67 -1.61 54.49
N ASP A 169 43.23 -2.70 55.11
CA ASP A 169 43.01 -2.98 56.55
C ASP A 169 42.36 -1.92 57.47
N LYS A 170 41.21 -2.25 58.07
CA LYS A 170 41.05 -2.57 59.52
C LYS A 170 39.59 -2.63 59.99
N LYS A 171 39.24 -3.78 60.59
CA LYS A 171 38.47 -4.00 61.84
C LYS A 171 37.25 -3.11 62.18
N GLN A 172 36.07 -3.77 62.12
CA GLN A 172 35.16 -4.07 63.25
C GLN A 172 34.33 -2.94 63.94
N PRO A 173 33.27 -3.27 64.74
CA PRO A 173 31.89 -2.85 64.44
C PRO A 173 31.24 -2.01 65.56
N ARG A 174 30.09 -1.40 65.25
CA ARG A 174 28.79 -1.51 65.96
C ARG A 174 27.76 -0.59 65.32
#